data_AF-A0A940TMZ4-F1
#
_entry.id   AF-A0A940TMZ4-F1
#
_cell.length_a   1.000
_cell.length_b   1.000
_cell.length_c   1.000
_cell.angle_alpha   90.00
_cell.angle_beta   90.00
_cell.angle_gamma   90.00
#
_symmetry.space_group_name_H-M   'P 1'
#
loop_
_entity.id
_entity.type
_entity.pdbx_description
1 polymer ?
#
loop_
_entity_poly.entity_id
_entity_poly.type
_entity_poly.pdbx_seq_one_letter_code
_entity_poly.pdbx_strand_id
1 'polypeptide(L)'
;GHTFKAGECETCHGEKVKESFVQTGTEVLHKQLAALIAKRILASKEKIACVTSWDEKTDKDTPNTPIDGKQIKAVEIPMGIHGQISLKFVMQDGKAVYSQMGNIKDACGEQGKPVFATSDPVVRALHNYLLFWYDGSKGVHNPRFTRNVLIATINEMSK
;
A
#
# COMPACT_ATOMS: atom_id res chain seq x y z
N GLY A 1 -27.31 22.13 -8.06
CA GLY A 1 -26.73 21.21 -7.07
C GLY A 1 -25.43 21.79 -6.58
N HIS A 2 -25.16 21.73 -5.27
CA HIS A 2 -23.90 22.21 -4.67
C HIS A 2 -22.87 21.08 -4.55
N THR A 3 -21.59 21.44 -4.45
CA THR A 3 -20.51 20.49 -4.16
C THR A 3 -20.56 20.12 -2.68
N PHE A 4 -20.23 18.86 -2.36
CA PHE A 4 -20.08 18.42 -0.98
C PHE A 4 -19.05 19.29 -0.24
N LYS A 5 -19.40 19.70 0.98
CA LYS A 5 -18.52 20.39 1.91
C LYS A 5 -18.75 19.86 3.32
N ALA A 6 -17.68 19.42 3.96
CA ALA A 6 -17.71 18.96 5.34
C ALA A 6 -18.23 20.07 6.27
N GLY A 7 -19.04 19.71 7.27
CA GLY A 7 -19.65 20.63 8.23
C GLY A 7 -20.80 21.50 7.69
N GLU A 8 -20.85 21.80 6.38
CA GLU A 8 -21.94 22.58 5.78
C GLU A 8 -23.12 21.70 5.34
N CYS A 9 -22.83 20.54 4.76
CA CYS A 9 -23.86 19.69 4.15
C CYS A 9 -24.75 18.97 5.17
N GLU A 10 -24.23 18.66 6.38
CA GLU A 10 -24.99 17.92 7.40
C GLU A 10 -26.20 18.70 7.94
N THR A 11 -26.11 20.03 7.95
CA THR A 11 -27.21 20.93 8.35
C THR A 11 -28.44 20.79 7.47
N CYS A 12 -28.26 20.48 6.17
CA CYS A 12 -29.36 20.39 5.20
C CYS A 12 -29.73 18.95 4.79
N HIS A 13 -28.79 18.00 4.90
CA HIS A 13 -28.98 16.63 4.39
C HIS A 13 -28.83 15.54 5.48
N GLY A 14 -28.57 15.93 6.72
CA GLY A 14 -28.49 15.04 7.88
C GLY A 14 -27.25 14.15 7.90
N GLU A 15 -27.28 13.12 8.74
CA GLU A 15 -26.09 12.32 9.11
C GLU A 15 -25.44 11.56 7.94
N LYS A 16 -26.18 11.28 6.87
CA LYS A 16 -25.68 10.54 5.69
C LYS A 16 -24.67 11.32 4.84
N VAL A 17 -24.50 12.62 5.11
CA VAL A 17 -23.45 13.45 4.53
C VAL A 17 -22.50 13.99 5.60
N LYS A 18 -22.56 13.44 6.81
CA LYS A 18 -21.58 13.77 7.85
C LYS A 18 -20.20 13.30 7.39
N GLU A 19 -19.18 14.06 7.75
CA GLU A 19 -17.79 13.76 7.41
C GLU A 19 -17.42 12.30 7.74
N SER A 20 -17.73 11.87 8.97
CA SER A 20 -17.50 10.49 9.43
C SER A 20 -18.16 9.41 8.56
N PHE A 21 -19.35 9.66 8.01
CA PHE A 21 -20.03 8.72 7.12
C PHE A 21 -19.29 8.59 5.78
N VAL A 22 -18.86 9.73 5.22
CA VAL A 22 -18.06 9.76 3.99
C VAL A 22 -16.71 9.06 4.18
N GLN A 23 -16.04 9.31 5.31
CA GLN A 23 -14.77 8.67 5.65
C GLN A 23 -14.91 7.16 5.79
N THR A 24 -15.98 6.68 6.43
CA THR A 24 -16.20 5.24 6.64
C THR A 24 -16.19 4.46 5.32
N GLY A 25 -16.87 4.98 4.28
CA GLY A 25 -16.88 4.35 2.96
C GLY A 25 -15.48 4.27 2.32
N THR A 26 -14.70 5.34 2.44
CA THR A 26 -13.31 5.38 1.95
C THR A 26 -12.43 4.39 2.70
N GLU A 27 -12.51 4.35 4.03
CA GLU A 27 -11.69 3.45 4.86
C GLU A 27 -11.96 1.97 4.56
N VAL A 28 -13.22 1.59 4.33
CA VAL A 28 -13.57 0.22 3.93
C VAL A 28 -12.89 -0.15 2.61
N LEU A 29 -13.00 0.72 1.59
CA LEU A 29 -12.36 0.50 0.30
C LEU A 29 -10.83 0.47 0.41
N HIS A 30 -10.26 1.32 1.26
CA HIS A 30 -8.81 1.39 1.48
C HIS A 30 -8.27 0.10 2.14
N LYS A 31 -8.98 -0.44 3.14
CA LYS A 31 -8.68 -1.75 3.73
C LYS A 31 -8.81 -2.89 2.72
N GLN A 32 -9.85 -2.88 1.88
CA GLN A 32 -10.03 -3.87 0.82
C GLN A 32 -8.87 -3.82 -0.18
N LEU A 33 -8.44 -2.63 -0.59
CA LEU A 33 -7.28 -2.45 -1.47
C LEU A 33 -5.99 -2.99 -0.83
N ALA A 34 -5.74 -2.69 0.45
CA ALA A 34 -4.58 -3.20 1.18
C ALA A 34 -4.54 -4.74 1.19
N ALA A 35 -5.69 -5.38 1.44
CA ALA A 35 -5.79 -6.85 1.43
C ALA A 35 -5.49 -7.45 0.04
N LEU A 36 -5.97 -6.82 -1.04
CA LEU A 36 -5.68 -7.25 -2.41
C LEU A 36 -4.20 -7.09 -2.78
N ILE A 37 -3.59 -5.95 -2.40
CA ILE A 37 -2.16 -5.73 -2.59
C ILE A 37 -1.34 -6.80 -1.86
N ALA A 38 -1.63 -7.04 -0.57
CA ALA A 38 -0.95 -8.05 0.22
C ALA A 38 -1.10 -9.45 -0.41
N LYS A 39 -2.32 -9.82 -0.83
CA LYS A 39 -2.58 -11.08 -1.54
C LYS A 39 -1.73 -11.21 -2.82
N ARG A 40 -1.65 -10.15 -3.63
CA ARG A 40 -0.88 -10.15 -4.88
C ARG A 40 0.63 -10.29 -4.63
N ILE A 41 1.16 -9.59 -3.63
CA ILE A 41 2.58 -9.69 -3.25
C ILE A 41 2.88 -11.10 -2.72
N LEU A 42 2.02 -11.64 -1.86
CA LEU A 42 2.17 -12.99 -1.31
C LEU A 42 2.12 -14.07 -2.40
N ALA A 43 1.35 -13.87 -3.47
CA ALA A 43 1.35 -14.79 -4.62
C ALA A 43 2.69 -14.81 -5.37
N SER A 44 3.49 -13.75 -5.27
CA SER A 44 4.84 -13.66 -5.85
C SER A 44 5.95 -13.99 -4.85
N LYS A 45 5.63 -14.37 -3.61
CA LYS A 45 6.62 -14.46 -2.52
C LYS A 45 7.78 -15.40 -2.84
N GLU A 46 7.54 -16.50 -3.54
CA GLU A 46 8.60 -17.47 -3.87
C GLU A 46 9.64 -16.93 -4.86
N LYS A 47 9.31 -15.85 -5.57
CA LYS A 47 10.25 -15.15 -6.43
C LYS A 47 11.13 -14.18 -5.65
N ILE A 48 10.82 -13.87 -4.41
CA ILE A 48 11.57 -12.90 -3.61
C ILE A 48 12.74 -13.63 -2.96
N ALA A 49 13.95 -13.26 -3.34
CA ALA A 49 15.18 -13.87 -2.81
C ALA A 49 16.14 -12.86 -2.17
N CYS A 50 16.01 -11.58 -2.50
CA CYS A 50 16.92 -10.56 -2.01
C CYS A 50 16.25 -9.20 -1.85
N VAL A 51 16.71 -8.43 -0.86
CA VAL A 51 16.26 -7.06 -0.61
C VAL A 51 17.42 -6.15 -0.24
N THR A 52 17.21 -4.84 -0.35
CA THR A 52 17.96 -3.88 0.47
C THR A 52 17.18 -3.73 1.77
N SER A 53 17.69 -4.32 2.86
CA SER A 53 17.00 -4.30 4.15
C SER A 53 17.24 -2.97 4.85
N TRP A 54 16.18 -2.27 5.22
CA TRP A 54 16.25 -1.05 6.02
C TRP A 54 15.98 -1.36 7.49
N ASP A 55 16.79 -0.77 8.38
CA ASP A 55 16.62 -0.87 9.83
C ASP A 55 16.01 0.42 10.38
N GLU A 56 14.82 0.32 10.96
CA GLU A 56 14.04 1.47 11.46
C GLU A 56 14.66 2.19 12.66
N LYS A 57 15.55 1.52 13.41
CA LYS A 57 16.17 2.08 14.62
C LYS A 57 17.43 2.86 14.28
N THR A 58 18.16 2.39 13.29
CA THR A 58 19.45 2.97 12.89
C THR A 58 19.35 3.83 11.64
N ASP A 59 18.22 3.79 10.93
CA ASP A 59 17.97 4.44 9.64
C ASP A 59 19.05 4.10 8.59
N LYS A 60 19.45 2.82 8.56
CA LYS A 60 20.50 2.31 7.66
C LYS A 60 19.98 1.22 6.75
N ASP A 61 20.49 1.25 5.53
CA ASP A 61 20.27 0.23 4.53
C ASP A 61 21.40 -0.81 4.53
N THR A 62 21.01 -2.08 4.40
CA THR A 62 21.90 -3.21 4.16
C THR A 62 21.59 -3.82 2.79
N PRO A 63 22.38 -3.52 1.76
CA PRO A 63 22.14 -4.02 0.41
C PRO A 63 22.40 -5.52 0.32
N ASN A 64 21.80 -6.16 -0.69
CA ASN A 64 21.97 -7.58 -1.00
C ASN A 64 21.68 -8.51 0.20
N THR A 65 20.70 -8.16 1.03
CA THR A 65 20.27 -9.00 2.16
C THR A 65 19.47 -10.19 1.61
N PRO A 66 19.97 -11.43 1.73
CA PRO A 66 19.24 -12.60 1.27
C PRO A 66 18.05 -12.86 2.18
N ILE A 67 16.89 -13.20 1.59
CA ILE A 67 15.71 -13.64 2.32
C ILE A 67 15.08 -14.85 1.63
N ASP A 68 14.48 -15.75 2.41
CA ASP A 68 13.66 -16.82 1.85
C ASP A 68 12.20 -16.36 1.74
N GLY A 69 11.77 -16.07 0.53
CA GLY A 69 10.41 -15.67 0.23
C GLY A 69 9.32 -16.65 0.69
N LYS A 70 9.64 -17.95 0.83
CA LYS A 70 8.70 -18.95 1.36
C LYS A 70 8.35 -18.70 2.82
N GLN A 71 9.30 -18.13 3.57
CA GLN A 71 9.16 -17.76 4.97
C GLN A 71 8.33 -16.48 5.17
N ILE A 72 7.95 -15.76 4.11
CA ILE A 72 7.05 -14.61 4.23
C ILE A 72 5.64 -15.09 4.62
N LYS A 73 5.19 -14.68 5.81
CA LYS A 73 3.87 -14.97 6.38
C LYS A 73 2.86 -13.88 6.03
N ALA A 74 3.25 -12.62 6.15
CA ALA A 74 2.39 -11.48 5.86
C ALA A 74 3.18 -10.31 5.27
N VAL A 75 2.45 -9.38 4.65
CA VAL A 75 2.98 -8.15 4.07
C VAL A 75 2.21 -6.99 4.68
N GLU A 76 2.93 -6.01 5.21
CA GLU A 76 2.39 -4.73 5.68
C GLU A 76 2.90 -3.60 4.78
N ILE A 77 2.10 -2.55 4.63
CA ILE A 77 2.42 -1.38 3.79
C ILE A 77 2.66 -0.19 4.72
N PRO A 78 3.90 0.05 5.18
CA PRO A 78 4.21 1.17 6.06
C PRO A 78 4.09 2.52 5.34
N MET A 79 4.12 3.61 6.13
CA MET A 79 4.46 4.92 5.58
C MET A 79 5.87 4.82 5.01
N GLY A 80 6.02 5.13 3.72
CA GLY A 80 7.20 4.80 2.92
C GLY A 80 8.55 5.14 3.56
N ILE A 81 9.61 4.48 3.10
CA ILE A 81 10.98 4.70 3.58
C ILE A 81 11.63 5.76 2.66
N HIS A 82 12.07 6.88 3.25
CA HIS A 82 12.69 8.01 2.52
C HIS A 82 11.84 8.52 1.34
N GLY A 83 10.51 8.53 1.49
CA GLY A 83 9.57 8.98 0.45
C GLY A 83 9.33 7.98 -0.68
N GLN A 84 9.91 6.77 -0.60
CA GLN A 84 9.67 5.68 -1.54
C GLN A 84 8.60 4.72 -1.01
N ILE A 85 7.91 4.05 -1.92
CA ILE A 85 6.99 2.95 -1.57
C ILE A 85 7.81 1.86 -0.89
N SER A 86 7.35 1.40 0.27
CA SER A 86 8.03 0.36 1.04
C SER A 86 7.08 -0.73 1.48
N LEU A 87 7.65 -1.90 1.74
CA LEU A 87 6.96 -3.06 2.27
C LEU A 87 7.68 -3.53 3.52
N LYS A 88 6.89 -4.05 4.46
CA LYS A 88 7.37 -4.82 5.60
C LYS A 88 6.91 -6.26 5.44
N PHE A 89 7.87 -7.16 5.34
CA PHE A 89 7.62 -8.60 5.35
C PHE A 89 7.67 -9.11 6.77
N VAL A 90 6.58 -9.72 7.22
CA VAL A 90 6.53 -10.47 8.47
C VAL A 90 6.86 -11.92 8.15
N MET A 91 7.97 -12.40 8.70
CA MET A 91 8.49 -13.74 8.47
C MET A 91 7.82 -14.76 9.42
N GLN A 92 7.90 -16.05 9.09
CA GLN A 92 7.34 -17.13 9.92
C GLN A 92 7.98 -17.20 11.31
N ASP A 93 9.27 -16.84 11.42
CA ASP A 93 10.01 -16.77 12.69
C ASP A 93 9.70 -15.50 13.51
N GLY A 94 8.79 -14.65 13.02
CA GLY A 94 8.38 -13.40 13.68
C GLY A 94 9.28 -12.20 13.36
N LYS A 95 10.37 -12.37 12.60
CA LYS A 95 11.18 -11.23 12.16
C LYS A 95 10.42 -10.34 11.18
N ALA A 96 10.75 -9.07 11.21
CA ALA A 96 10.30 -8.09 10.23
C ALA A 96 11.47 -7.71 9.32
N VAL A 97 11.25 -7.72 8.01
CA VAL A 97 12.20 -7.22 7.01
C VAL A 97 11.54 -6.07 6.27
N TYR A 98 12.18 -4.91 6.28
CA TYR A 98 11.70 -3.71 5.59
C TYR A 98 12.53 -3.47 4.34
N SER A 99 11.87 -3.13 3.24
CA SER A 99 12.56 -2.75 2.01
C SER A 99 11.71 -1.77 1.21
N GLN A 100 12.37 -0.85 0.53
CA GLN A 100 11.75 -0.12 -0.57
C GLN A 100 11.35 -1.10 -1.68
N MET A 101 10.23 -0.84 -2.34
CA MET A 101 9.62 -1.73 -3.32
C MET A 101 10.56 -2.05 -4.50
N GLY A 102 11.28 -1.03 -4.99
CA GLY A 102 12.22 -1.17 -6.10
C GLY A 102 13.46 -2.02 -5.78
N ASN A 103 13.74 -2.27 -4.50
CA ASN A 103 14.90 -3.05 -4.05
C ASN A 103 14.58 -4.51 -3.78
N ILE A 104 13.34 -4.96 -4.03
CA ILE A 104 12.92 -6.35 -3.86
C ILE A 104 13.24 -7.11 -5.15
N LYS A 105 14.17 -8.07 -5.06
CA LYS A 105 14.76 -8.76 -6.21
C LYS A 105 14.60 -10.26 -6.16
N ASP A 106 14.68 -10.86 -7.34
CA ASP A 106 14.61 -12.31 -7.56
C ASP A 106 15.93 -13.06 -7.30
N ALA A 107 17.04 -12.33 -7.17
CA ALA A 107 18.34 -12.83 -6.76
C ALA A 107 19.15 -11.70 -6.11
N CYS A 108 20.17 -12.07 -5.34
CA CYS A 108 21.15 -11.10 -4.82
C CYS A 108 22.20 -10.73 -5.87
N GLY A 109 22.81 -9.57 -5.71
CA GLY A 109 23.81 -9.04 -6.61
C GLY A 109 23.23 -8.18 -7.73
N GLU A 110 24.10 -7.78 -8.66
CA GLU A 110 23.78 -6.86 -9.75
C GLU A 110 22.86 -7.49 -10.81
N GLN A 111 22.87 -8.82 -10.93
CA GLN A 111 22.06 -9.55 -11.90
C GLN A 111 20.61 -9.75 -11.45
N GLY A 112 20.31 -9.54 -10.16
CA GLY A 112 18.96 -9.68 -9.61
C GLY A 112 18.01 -8.63 -10.20
N LYS A 113 16.88 -9.09 -10.70
CA LYS A 113 15.84 -8.26 -11.32
C LYS A 113 14.77 -7.89 -10.29
N PRO A 114 14.15 -6.71 -10.41
CA PRO A 114 12.99 -6.37 -9.58
C PRO A 114 11.89 -7.42 -9.73
N VAL A 115 11.39 -7.94 -8.60
CA VAL A 115 10.25 -8.89 -8.61
C VAL A 115 8.99 -8.22 -9.16
N PHE A 116 8.87 -6.92 -8.93
CA PHE A 116 7.76 -6.10 -9.39
C PHE A 116 8.30 -5.02 -10.32
N ALA A 117 7.99 -5.12 -11.61
CA ALA A 117 8.28 -4.05 -12.55
C ALA A 117 7.43 -2.82 -12.22
N THR A 118 7.91 -1.62 -12.57
CA THR A 118 7.14 -0.37 -12.38
C THR A 118 5.79 -0.38 -13.10
N SER A 119 5.66 -1.18 -14.16
CA SER A 119 4.42 -1.41 -14.89
C SER A 119 3.48 -2.44 -14.24
N ASP A 120 3.90 -3.15 -13.19
CA ASP A 120 3.04 -4.09 -12.49
C ASP A 120 1.87 -3.33 -11.83
N PRO A 121 0.61 -3.77 -12.02
CA PRO A 121 -0.55 -3.14 -11.39
C PRO A 121 -0.42 -2.96 -9.87
N VAL A 122 0.34 -3.83 -9.18
CA VAL A 122 0.56 -3.71 -7.74
C VAL A 122 1.30 -2.42 -7.35
N VAL A 123 2.20 -1.91 -8.21
CA VAL A 123 2.94 -0.67 -7.96
C VAL A 123 2.00 0.52 -8.03
N ARG A 124 1.11 0.56 -9.03
CA ARG A 124 0.06 1.60 -9.10
C ARG A 124 -0.90 1.50 -7.92
N ALA A 125 -1.27 0.29 -7.52
CA ALA A 125 -2.15 0.06 -6.39
C ALA A 125 -1.54 0.56 -5.07
N LEU A 126 -0.26 0.27 -4.83
CA LEU A 126 0.50 0.79 -3.68
C LEU A 126 0.55 2.32 -3.68
N HIS A 127 0.80 2.94 -4.84
CA HIS A 127 0.80 4.39 -4.95
C HIS A 127 -0.57 5.00 -4.60
N ASN A 128 -1.65 4.45 -5.15
CA ASN A 128 -3.01 4.90 -4.84
C ASN A 128 -3.37 4.67 -3.37
N TYR A 129 -2.97 3.53 -2.79
CA TYR A 129 -3.15 3.26 -1.36
C TYR A 129 -2.43 4.32 -0.51
N LEU A 130 -1.16 4.60 -0.79
CA LEU A 130 -0.37 5.56 -0.03
C LEU A 130 -0.88 6.99 -0.20
N LEU A 131 -1.36 7.38 -1.39
CA LEU A 131 -1.98 8.68 -1.61
C LEU A 131 -3.10 8.95 -0.60
N PHE A 132 -3.97 7.97 -0.36
CA PHE A 132 -5.06 8.12 0.60
C PHE A 132 -4.64 7.92 2.06
N TRP A 133 -3.53 7.22 2.31
CA TRP A 133 -2.92 7.18 3.64
C TRP A 133 -2.36 8.55 4.04
N TYR A 134 -1.70 9.24 3.09
CA TYR A 134 -1.15 10.59 3.30
C TYR A 134 -2.23 11.68 3.23
N ASP A 135 -3.39 11.42 2.63
CA ASP A 135 -4.55 12.31 2.67
C ASP A 135 -5.22 12.26 4.05
N GLY A 136 -4.84 13.20 4.93
CA GLY A 136 -5.41 13.35 6.27
C GLY A 136 -6.94 13.58 6.27
N SER A 137 -7.54 13.96 5.15
CA SER A 137 -9.01 14.11 5.02
C SER A 137 -9.74 12.78 4.79
N LYS A 138 -9.01 11.71 4.46
CA LYS A 138 -9.56 10.39 4.10
C LYS A 138 -10.60 10.48 2.98
N GLY A 139 -10.30 11.30 1.96
CA GLY A 139 -11.15 11.49 0.78
C GLY A 139 -12.31 12.47 0.94
N VAL A 140 -12.50 13.09 2.11
CA VAL A 140 -13.60 14.04 2.38
C VAL A 140 -13.54 15.27 1.46
N HIS A 141 -12.33 15.73 1.13
CA HIS A 141 -12.16 16.89 0.25
C HIS A 141 -12.62 16.62 -1.19
N ASN A 142 -12.57 15.38 -1.65
CA ASN A 142 -13.05 15.00 -2.98
C ASN A 142 -13.61 13.56 -3.00
N PRO A 143 -14.80 13.32 -2.40
CA PRO A 143 -15.28 11.98 -2.12
C PRO A 143 -15.51 11.13 -3.37
N ARG A 144 -16.02 11.77 -4.43
CA ARG A 144 -16.27 11.10 -5.71
C ARG A 144 -14.97 10.66 -6.38
N PHE A 145 -13.96 11.53 -6.40
CA PHE A 145 -12.65 11.18 -6.95
C PHE A 145 -12.04 10.01 -6.18
N THR A 146 -11.94 10.13 -4.86
CA THR A 146 -11.34 9.10 -4.00
C THR A 146 -12.01 7.75 -4.16
N ARG A 147 -13.35 7.73 -4.10
CA ARG A 147 -14.12 6.50 -4.29
C ARG A 147 -13.87 5.87 -5.67
N ASN A 148 -13.85 6.67 -6.73
CA ASN A 148 -13.66 6.17 -8.09
C ASN A 148 -12.25 5.59 -8.29
N VAL A 149 -11.21 6.27 -7.77
CA VAL A 149 -9.83 5.77 -7.85
C VAL A 149 -9.67 4.45 -7.08
N LEU A 150 -10.20 4.37 -5.86
CA LEU A 150 -10.14 3.14 -5.06
C LEU A 150 -10.84 1.98 -5.75
N ILE A 151 -12.08 2.17 -6.23
CA ILE A 151 -12.84 1.12 -6.91
C ILE A 151 -12.17 0.69 -8.21
N ALA A 152 -11.70 1.63 -9.03
CA ALA A 152 -11.00 1.29 -10.27
C ALA A 152 -9.74 0.46 -9.98
N THR A 153 -8.98 0.83 -8.95
CA THR A 153 -7.78 0.11 -8.52
C THR A 153 -8.12 -1.29 -8.01
N ILE A 154 -9.16 -1.42 -7.17
CA ILE A 154 -9.64 -2.72 -6.65
C ILE A 154 -10.06 -3.64 -7.80
N ASN A 155 -10.81 -3.12 -8.77
CA ASN A 155 -11.27 -3.90 -9.92
C ASN A 155 -10.10 -4.39 -10.77
N GLU A 156 -9.08 -3.56 -10.99
CA GLU A 156 -7.88 -3.96 -11.73
C GLU A 156 -7.10 -5.06 -10.97
N MET A 157 -6.96 -4.91 -9.66
CA MET A 157 -6.27 -5.89 -8.80
C MET A 157 -7.03 -7.22 -8.64
N SER A 158 -8.29 -7.28 -9.05
CA SER A 158 -9.15 -8.46 -8.93
C SER A 158 -9.25 -9.27 -10.24
N LYS A 159 -8.63 -8.80 -11.33
CA LYS A 159 -8.49 -9.54 -12.59
C LYS A 159 -7.38 -10.58 -12.47
#